data_AF-A0A850W2A7-F1
#
_entry.id   AF-A0A850W2A7-F1
#
_cell.length_a   1.000
_cell.length_b   1.000
_cell.length_c   1.000
_cell.angle_alpha   90.00
_cell.angle_beta   90.00
_cell.angle_gamma   90.00
#
_symmetry.space_group_name_H-M   'P 1'
#
loop_
_entity.id
_entity.type
_entity.pdbx_description
1 polymer ?
#
loop_
_entity_poly.entity_id
_entity_poly.type
_entity_poly.pdbx_seq_one_letter_code
_entity_poly.pdbx_strand_id
1 'polypeptide(L)' 'LACRADGDPPPSTRCARDGGAPRVQGSWAVSRADAGRYICRATNKHGSAVRSVFVTVECECQGRTGI' A
#
# COMPACT_ATOMS: atom_id res chain seq x y z
N LEU A 1 -2.59 -4.20 -0.51
CA LEU A 1 -1.37 -3.93 -1.30
C LEU A 1 -0.49 -5.16 -1.27
N ALA A 2 -0.23 -5.76 -2.43
CA ALA A 2 0.71 -6.86 -2.57
C ALA A 2 2.05 -6.32 -3.09
N CYS A 3 3.16 -6.82 -2.57
CA CYS A 3 4.50 -6.50 -3.04
C CYS A 3 5.23 -7.80 -3.35
N ARG A 4 5.86 -7.84 -4.52
CA ARG A 4 6.69 -8.94 -4.97
C ARG A 4 8.10 -8.41 -5.21
N ALA A 5 9.09 -9.16 -4.75
CA ALA A 5 10.49 -8.86 -4.96
C ALA A 5 11.25 -10.17 -5.21
N ASP A 6 12.20 -10.12 -6.12
CA ASP A 6 13.09 -11.24 -6.43
C ASP A 6 14.43 -11.06 -5.70
N GLY A 7 15.02 -12.16 -5.24
CA GLY A 7 16.32 -12.17 -4.57
C GLY A 7 16.70 -13.57 -4.12
N ASP A 8 17.99 -13.82 -4.00
CA ASP A 8 18.53 -15.08 -3.47
C ASP A 8 19.44 -14.80 -2.25
N PRO A 9 19.11 -15.29 -1.04
CA PRO A 9 17.87 -15.99 -0.69
C PRO A 9 16.60 -15.13 -0.88
N PRO A 10 15.40 -15.74 -0.88
CA PRO A 10 14.16 -15.01 -1.05
C PRO A 10 14.00 -13.85 -0.05
N PRO A 11 13.68 -12.62 -0.51
CA PRO A 11 13.53 -11.47 0.37
C PRO A 11 12.20 -11.50 1.11
N SER A 12 12.19 -10.97 2.34
CA SER A 12 10.97 -10.64 3.06
C SER A 12 10.44 -9.28 2.60
N THR A 13 9.16 -9.20 2.22
CA THR A 13 8.53 -7.96 1.73
C THR A 13 7.56 -7.38 2.76
N ARG A 14 7.66 -6.07 3.02
CA ARG A 14 6.71 -5.35 3.87
C ARG A 14 6.36 -4.00 3.27
N CYS A 15 5.07 -3.66 3.21
CA CYS A 15 4.61 -2.34 2.80
C CYS A 15 3.90 -1.63 3.94
N ALA A 16 4.14 -0.33 4.05
CA ALA A 16 3.45 0.54 5.00
C ALA A 16 3.11 1.88 4.32
N ARG A 17 2.04 2.53 4.79
CA ARG A 17 1.80 3.93 4.44
C ARG A 17 2.93 4.77 5.05
N ASP A 18 3.47 5.70 4.27
CA ASP A 18 4.47 6.61 4.79
C ASP A 18 3.86 7.49 5.89
N GLY A 19 4.42 7.40 7.11
CA GLY A 19 3.91 8.09 8.30
C GLY A 19 2.56 7.59 8.83
N GLY A 20 2.00 6.49 8.32
CA GLY A 20 0.68 5.99 8.71
C GLY A 20 0.71 4.87 9.75
N ALA A 21 -0.33 4.80 10.58
CA ALA A 21 -0.56 3.66 11.46
C ALA A 21 -0.76 2.37 10.62
N PRO A 22 -0.25 1.21 11.07
CA PRO A 22 -0.56 -0.07 10.45
C PRO A 22 -2.08 -0.25 10.37
N ARG A 23 -2.61 -0.55 9.18
CA ARG A 23 -4.02 -0.98 9.08
C ARG A 23 -4.16 -2.26 9.90
N VAL A 24 -5.11 -2.26 10.84
CA VAL A 24 -5.51 -3.47 11.55
C VAL A 24 -6.02 -4.47 10.51
N GLN A 25 -5.41 -5.65 10.45
CA GLN A 25 -5.87 -6.75 9.59
C GLN A 25 -7.36 -6.99 9.87
N GLY A 26 -8.21 -6.87 8.85
CA GLY A 26 -9.66 -7.10 8.96
C GLY A 26 -10.55 -5.92 8.54
N SER A 27 -10.01 -4.70 8.41
CA SER A 27 -10.77 -3.57 7.84
C SER A 27 -10.77 -3.62 6.30
N TRP A 28 -11.77 -4.26 5.71
CA TRP A 28 -11.94 -4.33 4.25
C TRP A 28 -12.50 -3.04 3.63
N ALA A 29 -12.97 -2.10 4.46
CA ALA A 29 -13.48 -0.82 3.99
C ALA A 29 -12.33 0.08 3.54
N VAL A 30 -12.24 0.33 2.23
CA VAL A 30 -11.36 1.34 1.64
C VAL A 30 -12.06 2.70 1.76
N SER A 31 -11.32 3.70 2.24
CA SER A 31 -11.80 5.07 2.42
C SER A 31 -10.88 6.07 1.75
N ARG A 32 -11.32 7.32 1.55
CA ARG A 32 -10.44 8.38 1.01
C ARG A 32 -9.20 8.62 1.89
N ALA A 33 -9.28 8.34 3.19
CA ALA A 33 -8.13 8.38 4.10
C ALA A 33 -7.08 7.31 3.76
N ASP A 34 -7.42 6.33 2.94
CA ASP A 34 -6.49 5.32 2.48
C ASP A 34 -5.58 5.81 1.34
N ALA A 35 -5.88 6.95 0.71
CA ALA A 35 -5.02 7.55 -0.31
C ALA A 35 -3.72 8.09 0.28
N GLY A 36 -2.62 8.00 -0.47
CA GLY A 36 -1.32 8.53 -0.06
C GLY A 36 -0.13 7.71 -0.56
N ARG A 37 1.06 8.05 -0.06
CA ARG A 37 2.31 7.35 -0.41
C ARG A 37 2.50 6.12 0.46
N TYR A 38 2.84 5.01 -0.18
CA TYR A 38 3.18 3.75 0.46
C TYR A 38 4.63 3.39 0.12
N ILE A 39 5.35 2.90 1.12
CA ILE A 39 6.73 2.46 1.00
C ILE A 39 6.76 0.95 1.23
N CYS A 40 7.20 0.23 0.21
CA CYS A 40 7.47 -1.20 0.26
C CYS A 40 8.97 -1.43 0.39
N ARG A 41 9.35 -2.29 1.32
CA ARG A 41 10.74 -2.70 1.54
C ARG A 41 10.85 -4.21 1.39
N ALA A 42 11.78 -4.63 0.56
CA ALA A 42 12.20 -6.01 0.41
C ALA A 42 13.57 -6.17 1.08
N THR A 43 13.71 -7.08 2.04
CA THR A 43 14.97 -7.29 2.78
C THR A 43 15.39 -8.74 2.71
N ASN A 44 16.65 -8.95 2.37
CA ASN A 44 17.34 -10.23 2.38
C ASN A 44 18.69 -10.09 3.12
N LYS A 45 19.40 -11.19 3.40
CA LYS A 45 20.71 -11.20 4.06
C LYS A 45 21.76 -10.31 3.38
N HIS A 46 21.61 -10.05 2.08
CA HIS A 46 22.52 -9.22 1.30
C HIS A 46 22.19 -7.72 1.30
N GLY A 47 21.00 -7.34 1.78
CA GLY A 47 20.60 -5.94 1.81
C GLY A 47 19.10 -5.73 1.64
N SER A 48 18.70 -4.51 1.34
CA SER A 48 17.29 -4.16 1.15
C SER A 48 17.05 -3.25 -0.04
N ALA A 49 15.98 -3.53 -0.78
CA ALA A 49 15.44 -2.68 -1.82
C ALA A 49 14.17 -1.97 -1.32
N VAL A 50 13.98 -0.71 -1.73
CA VAL A 50 12.83 0.11 -1.33
C VAL A 50 12.12 0.63 -2.57
N ARG A 51 10.78 0.58 -2.56
CA ARG A 51 9.92 1.10 -3.62
C ARG A 51 8.80 1.94 -3.02
N SER A 52 8.64 3.15 -3.56
CA SER A 52 7.54 4.06 -3.20
C SER A 52 6.46 4.02 -4.27
N VAL A 53 5.20 3.91 -3.86
CA VAL A 53 4.03 3.98 -4.75
C VAL A 53 3.02 4.98 -4.19
N PHE A 54 2.32 5.69 -5.07
CA PHE A 54 1.20 6.54 -4.69
C PHE A 54 -0.10 5.79 -4.95
N VAL A 55 -0.94 5.71 -3.93
CA VAL A 55 -2.28 5.10 -4.01
C VAL A 55 -3.31 6.21 -3.98
N THR A 56 -4.19 6.23 -4.97
CA THR A 56 -5.39 7.07 -4.99
C THR A 56 -6.61 6.21 -4.67
N VAL A 57 -7.62 6.82 -4.04
CA VAL A 57 -8.90 6.17 -3.78
C VAL A 57 -9.97 6.97 -4.49
N GLU A 58 -10.56 6.34 -5.50
CA GLU A 58 -11.75 6.86 -6.15
C GLU A 58 -12.97 6.41 -5.36
N CYS A 59 -13.99 7.27 -5.29
CA CYS A 59 -15.28 6.89 -4.77
C CYS A 59 -16.33 7.15 -5.84
N GLU A 60 -17.21 6.18 -6.05
CA GLU A 60 -18.45 6.42 -6.76
C GLU A 60 -19.38 7.20 -5.84
N CYS A 61 -19.18 8.51 -5.77
CA CYS A 61 -20.30 9.39 -5.45
C CYS A 61 -21.25 9.23 -6.65
N GLN A 62 -22.20 8.29 -6.56
CA GLN A 62 -23.29 8.18 -7.52
C GLN A 62 -23.89 9.58 -7.66
N GLY A 63 -23.58 10.23 -8.78
CA GLY A 63 -24.03 11.56 -9.07
C GLY A 63 -25.56 11.54 -9.08
N ARG A 64 -26.16 12.06 -8.01
CA ARG A 64 -27.54 12.53 -8.07
C ARG A 64 -27.54 13.78 -8.94
N THR A 65 -27.46 13.58 -10.25
CA THR A 65 -27.89 14.58 -11.21
C THR A 65 -29.40 14.46 -11.24
N GLY A 66 -30.05 15.21 -10.35
CA GLY A 66 -31.46 15.53 -10.54
C GLY A 66 -31.57 16.54 -11.67
N ILE A 67 -32.30 16.17 -12.71
CA ILE A 67 -33.17 17.04 -13.51
C ILE A 67 -34.41 16.24 -13.89
#